data_AF-A0A1G7NKM4-F1
#
_entry.id   AF-A0A1G7NKM4-F1
#
_cell.length_a   1.000
_cell.length_b   1.000
_cell.length_c   1.000
_cell.angle_alpha   90.00
_cell.angle_beta   90.00
_cell.angle_gamma   90.00
#
_symmetry.space_group_name_H-M   'P 1'
#
loop_
_entity.id
_entity.type
_entity.pdbx_description
1 polymer ?
#
loop_
_entity_poly.entity_id
_entity_poly.type
_entity_poly.pdbx_seq_one_letter_code
_entity_poly.pdbx_strand_id
1 'polypeptide(L)'
;MKEPIMQDHILAASISNGDIPSFTRVYETYHAYLFRFALRFLKSTEHAEEAVHDVFLKLWENRDGLNNESSLKCYLLKICKSHIFHTLTRAGKEQAVLQL
;
A
#
# COMPACT_ATOMS: atom_id res chain seq x y z
N MET A 1 -23.72 0.19 -10.38
CA MET A 1 -23.11 -0.28 -11.64
C MET A 1 -21.64 -0.53 -11.35
N LYS A 2 -21.19 -1.79 -11.17
CA LYS A 2 -19.76 -2.08 -10.97
C LYS A 2 -19.12 -2.11 -12.34
N GLU A 3 -18.25 -1.15 -12.63
CA GLU A 3 -17.43 -1.14 -13.84
C GLU A 3 -16.71 -2.48 -14.01
N PRO A 4 -16.49 -2.94 -15.24
CA PRO A 4 -15.76 -4.18 -15.50
C PRO A 4 -14.42 -4.14 -14.78
N ILE A 5 -14.08 -5.24 -14.10
CA ILE A 5 -12.80 -5.40 -13.43
C ILE A 5 -11.73 -5.38 -14.53
N MET A 6 -11.11 -4.21 -14.75
CA MET A 6 -9.88 -4.14 -15.53
C MET A 6 -8.87 -5.08 -14.86
N GLN A 7 -8.28 -5.97 -15.66
CA GLN A 7 -7.34 -6.95 -15.13
C GLN A 7 -6.12 -6.22 -14.56
N ASP A 8 -5.59 -6.71 -13.42
CA ASP A 8 -4.47 -6.08 -12.70
C ASP A 8 -3.29 -5.71 -13.64
N HIS A 9 -2.99 -6.56 -14.63
CA HIS A 9 -1.91 -6.32 -15.58
C HIS A 9 -2.14 -5.08 -16.47
N ILE A 10 -3.39 -4.78 -16.82
CA ILE A 10 -3.73 -3.61 -17.63
C ILE A 10 -3.62 -2.35 -16.77
N LEU A 11 -4.14 -2.41 -15.54
CA LEU A 11 -4.01 -1.30 -14.59
C LEU A 11 -2.54 -1.01 -14.27
N ALA A 12 -1.73 -2.05 -14.05
CA ALA A 12 -0.29 -1.92 -13.84
C ALA A 12 0.40 -1.22 -15.01
N ALA A 13 0.12 -1.65 -16.25
CA ALA A 13 0.68 -1.03 -17.45
C ALA A 13 0.22 0.42 -17.63
N SER A 14 -1.06 0.74 -17.39
CA SER A 14 -1.58 2.11 -17.47
C SER A 14 -0.93 3.01 -16.42
N ILE A 15 -0.82 2.54 -15.17
CA ILE A 15 -0.15 3.28 -14.08
C ILE A 15 1.32 3.51 -14.41
N SER A 16 2.00 2.51 -14.99
CA SER A 16 3.40 2.65 -15.44
C SER A 16 3.58 3.79 -16.45
N ASN A 17 2.58 4.01 -17.32
CA ASN A 17 2.56 5.12 -18.28
C ASN A 17 2.09 6.46 -17.66
N GLY A 18 1.88 6.53 -16.35
CA GLY A 18 1.45 7.75 -15.65
C GLY A 18 -0.05 8.02 -15.68
N ASP A 19 -0.88 7.02 -15.98
CA ASP A 19 -2.34 7.18 -15.99
C ASP A 19 -2.91 7.37 -14.58
N ILE A 20 -3.21 8.62 -14.25
CA ILE A 20 -3.80 9.02 -12.95
C ILE A 20 -5.15 8.33 -12.71
N PRO A 21 -6.10 8.24 -13.66
CA PRO A 21 -7.36 7.54 -13.45
C PRO A 21 -7.20 6.07 -13.02
N SER A 22 -6.29 5.33 -13.64
CA SER A 22 -5.98 3.94 -13.24
C SER A 22 -5.40 3.87 -11.84
N PHE A 23 -4.53 4.82 -11.47
CA PHE A 23 -4.01 4.90 -10.10
C PHE A 23 -5.13 5.18 -9.09
N THR A 24 -6.00 6.17 -9.36
CA THR A 24 -7.17 6.47 -8.53
C THR A 24 -8.07 5.25 -8.38
N ARG A 25 -8.29 4.50 -9.45
CA ARG A 25 -9.10 3.29 -9.40
C ARG A 25 -8.50 2.22 -8.48
N VAL A 26 -7.18 2.03 -8.54
CA VAL A 26 -6.46 1.12 -7.64
C VAL A 26 -6.53 1.61 -6.20
N TYR A 27 -6.39 2.92 -5.98
CA TYR A 27 -6.56 3.53 -4.66
C TYR A 27 -7.94 3.23 -4.07
N GLU A 28 -9.02 3.58 -4.76
CA GLU A 28 -10.39 3.35 -4.31
C GLU A 28 -10.69 1.87 -4.05
N THR A 29 -10.11 0.99 -4.85
CA THR A 29 -10.31 -0.47 -4.73
C THR A 29 -9.64 -1.04 -3.49
N TYR A 30 -8.39 -0.64 -3.19
CA TYR A 30 -7.59 -1.30 -2.16
C TYR A 30 -7.44 -0.51 -0.86
N HIS A 31 -7.75 0.79 -0.84
CA HIS A 31 -7.56 1.66 0.32
C HIS A 31 -8.21 1.07 1.59
N ALA A 32 -9.51 0.80 1.56
CA ALA A 32 -10.24 0.28 2.72
C ALA A 32 -9.73 -1.09 3.18
N TYR A 33 -9.27 -1.93 2.24
CA TYR A 33 -8.71 -3.23 2.55
C TYR A 33 -7.35 -3.12 3.23
N LEU A 34 -6.44 -2.31 2.68
CA LEU A 34 -5.10 -2.07 3.23
C LEU A 34 -5.18 -1.37 4.59
N PHE A 35 -6.09 -0.41 4.75
CA PHE A 35 -6.31 0.27 6.03
C PHE A 35 -6.70 -0.72 7.13
N ARG A 36 -7.72 -1.56 6.88
CA ARG A 36 -8.15 -2.60 7.83
C ARG A 36 -7.05 -3.62 8.11
N PHE A 37 -6.26 -3.96 7.08
CA PHE A 37 -5.12 -4.85 7.22
C PHE A 37 -4.06 -4.24 8.15
N ALA A 38 -3.62 -3.02 7.90
CA ALA A 38 -2.63 -2.31 8.71
C ALA A 38 -3.11 -2.09 10.15
N LEU A 39 -4.35 -1.62 10.33
CA LEU A 39 -4.96 -1.39 11.64
C LEU A 39 -4.98 -2.65 12.51
N ARG A 40 -5.17 -3.83 11.90
CA ARG A 40 -5.12 -5.11 12.63
C ARG A 40 -3.78 -5.35 13.32
N PHE A 41 -2.67 -4.87 12.76
CA PHE A 41 -1.32 -5.07 13.32
C PHE A 41 -0.85 -3.87 14.12
N LEU A 42 -1.04 -2.65 13.60
CA LEU A 42 -0.50 -1.42 14.19
C LEU A 42 -1.31 -0.90 15.37
N LYS A 43 -2.60 -1.29 15.47
CA LYS A 43 -3.51 -0.88 16.56
C LYS A 43 -3.65 0.65 16.76
N SER A 44 -3.18 1.43 15.80
CA SER A 44 -3.30 2.88 15.74
C SER A 44 -3.89 3.26 14.39
N THR A 45 -4.93 4.11 14.41
CA THR A 45 -5.54 4.64 13.19
C THR A 45 -4.56 5.52 12.44
N GLU A 46 -3.81 6.37 13.14
CA GLU A 46 -2.79 7.25 12.58
C GLU A 46 -1.72 6.45 11.82
N HIS A 47 -1.12 5.45 12.46
CA HIS A 47 -0.11 4.62 11.78
C HIS A 47 -0.70 3.75 10.67
N ALA A 48 -1.98 3.38 10.75
CA ALA A 48 -2.64 2.66 9.67
C ALA A 48 -2.89 3.56 8.45
N GLU A 49 -3.28 4.82 8.65
CA GLU A 49 -3.40 5.82 7.58
C GLU A 49 -2.04 6.12 6.95
N GLU A 50 -1.00 6.32 7.77
CA GLU A 50 0.38 6.52 7.33
C GLU A 50 0.87 5.34 6.47
N ALA A 51 0.62 4.10 6.91
CA ALA A 51 0.99 2.91 6.15
C ALA A 51 0.29 2.84 4.79
N VAL A 52 -1.00 3.18 4.72
CA VAL A 52 -1.75 3.18 3.47
C VAL A 52 -1.26 4.28 2.54
N HIS A 53 -0.98 5.47 3.08
CA HIS A 53 -0.41 6.58 2.33
C HIS A 53 0.94 6.19 1.70
N ASP A 54 1.86 5.65 2.51
CA ASP A 54 3.18 5.19 2.06
C ASP A 54 3.08 4.09 0.99
N VAL A 55 2.10 3.19 1.10
CA VAL A 55 1.86 2.15 0.07
C VAL A 55 1.54 2.76 -1.29
N PHE A 56 0.63 3.72 -1.33
CA PHE A 56 0.22 4.34 -2.60
C PHE A 56 1.26 5.33 -3.12
N LEU A 57 2.00 6.01 -2.24
CA LEU A 57 3.15 6.82 -2.64
C LEU A 57 4.21 5.95 -3.33
N LYS A 58 4.60 4.83 -2.70
CA LYS A 58 5.56 3.89 -3.27
C LYS A 58 5.08 3.22 -4.55
N LEU A 59 3.78 2.94 -4.67
CA LEU A 59 3.20 2.47 -5.92
C LEU A 59 3.46 3.47 -7.05
N TRP A 60 3.23 4.76 -6.79
CA TRP A 60 3.40 5.81 -7.79
C TRP A 60 4.88 6.08 -8.12
N GLU A 61 5.74 6.13 -7.11
CA GLU A 61 7.19 6.35 -7.29
C GLU A 61 7.85 5.21 -8.06
N ASN A 62 7.44 3.96 -7.81
CA ASN A 62 8.01 2.77 -8.44
C ASN A 62 7.20 2.28 -9.66
N ARG A 63 6.30 3.11 -10.20
CA ARG A 63 5.35 2.72 -11.26
C ARG A 63 6.03 2.20 -12.53
N ASP A 64 7.22 2.67 -12.84
CA ASP A 64 7.97 2.25 -14.03
C ASP A 64 8.33 0.74 -13.99
N GLY A 65 8.39 0.16 -12.78
CA GLY A 65 8.65 -1.26 -12.55
C GLY A 65 7.41 -2.15 -12.46
N LEU A 66 6.19 -1.59 -12.52
CA LEU A 66 4.94 -2.34 -12.32
C LEU A 66 4.64 -3.37 -13.42
N ASN A 67 5.25 -3.23 -14.60
CA ASN A 67 4.99 -4.09 -15.75
C ASN A 67 5.33 -5.58 -15.52
N ASN A 68 6.10 -5.89 -14.48
CA ASN A 68 6.46 -7.25 -14.08
C ASN A 68 5.51 -7.87 -13.04
N GLU A 69 4.56 -7.11 -12.51
CA GLU A 69 3.69 -7.57 -11.41
C GLU A 69 2.40 -8.20 -11.95
N SER A 70 2.21 -9.48 -11.63
CA SER A 70 1.01 -10.24 -12.05
C SER A 70 -0.22 -9.97 -11.18
N SER A 71 -0.03 -9.39 -9.98
CA SER A 71 -1.12 -8.98 -9.11
C SER A 71 -0.77 -7.72 -8.31
N LEU A 72 -1.54 -6.65 -8.57
CA LEU A 72 -1.44 -5.39 -7.83
C LEU A 72 -1.74 -5.62 -6.35
N LYS A 73 -2.71 -6.47 -6.03
CA LYS A 73 -3.04 -6.80 -4.63
C LYS A 73 -1.82 -7.36 -3.88
N CYS A 74 -1.10 -8.30 -4.48
CA CYS A 74 0.09 -8.90 -3.85
C CYS A 74 1.20 -7.86 -3.66
N TYR A 75 1.43 -7.02 -4.68
CA TYR A 75 2.40 -5.94 -4.63
C TYR A 75 2.10 -4.93 -3.51
N LEU A 76 0.86 -4.44 -3.44
CA LEU A 76 0.43 -3.49 -2.40
C LEU A 76 0.53 -4.09 -1.00
N LEU A 77 0.14 -5.35 -0.82
CA LEU A 77 0.29 -6.05 0.46
C LEU A 77 1.75 -6.22 0.87
N LYS A 78 2.66 -6.44 -0.09
CA LYS A 78 4.11 -6.54 0.19
C LYS A 78 4.64 -5.22 0.75
N ILE A 79 4.30 -4.09 0.12
CA ILE A 79 4.69 -2.77 0.60
C ILE A 79 4.09 -2.50 1.99
N CYS A 80 2.80 -2.78 2.16
CA CYS A 80 2.10 -2.55 3.42
C CYS A 80 2.70 -3.38 4.57
N LYS A 81 3.01 -4.65 4.33
CA LYS A 81 3.67 -5.52 5.32
C LYS A 81 5.07 -5.01 5.69
N SER A 82 5.83 -4.54 4.71
CA SER A 82 7.15 -3.94 4.98
C SER A 82 7.02 -2.72 5.88
N HIS A 83 6.09 -1.80 5.57
CA HIS A 83 5.82 -0.65 6.41
C HIS A 83 5.44 -1.06 7.85
N ILE A 84 4.47 -1.96 8.01
CA ILE A 84 4.05 -2.46 9.33
C ILE A 84 5.23 -3.01 10.12
N PHE A 85 6.09 -3.82 9.48
CA PHE A 85 7.27 -4.39 10.12
C PHE A 85 8.26 -3.31 10.59
N HIS A 86 8.53 -2.31 9.75
CA HIS A 86 9.39 -1.18 10.12
C HIS A 86 8.81 -0.38 11.30
N THR A 87 7.51 -0.10 11.29
CA THR A 87 6.84 0.65 12.36
C THR A 87 6.90 -0.10 13.69
N LEU A 88 6.59 -1.40 13.69
CA LEU A 88 6.62 -2.22 14.91
C LEU A 88 8.04 -2.41 15.46
N THR A 89 9.04 -2.59 14.58
CA THR A 89 10.43 -2.74 15.02
C THR A 89 11.03 -1.44 15.55
N ARG A 90 10.64 -0.28 15.00
CA ARG A 90 11.06 1.03 15.50
C ARG A 90 10.40 1.36 16.84
N ALA A 91 9.09 1.11 16.97
CA ALA A 91 8.37 1.28 18.23
C ALA A 91 8.98 0.44 19.38
N GLY A 92 9.38 -0.80 19.09
CA GLY A 92 10.07 -1.65 20.07
C GLY A 92 11.43 -1.10 20.54
N LYS A 93 12.15 -0.37 19.67
CA LYS A 93 13.42 0.29 20.04
C LYS A 93 13.18 1.57 20.84
N GLU A 94 12.18 2.37 20.47
CA GLU A 94 11.84 3.61 21.18
C GLU A 94 11.29 3.33 22.58
N GLN A 95 10.48 2.29 22.75
CA GLN A 95 10.02 1.85 24.08
C GLN A 95 11.16 1.39 24.99
N ALA A 96 12.20 0.76 24.43
CA ALA A 96 13.37 0.34 25.22
C ALA A 96 14.22 1.54 25.69
N VAL A 97 14.29 2.62 24.90
CA VAL A 97 15.06 3.83 25.26
C VAL A 97 14.34 4.67 26.32
N LEU A 98 13.00 4.71 26.32
CA LEU A 98 12.21 5.44 27.32
C LEU A 98 12.14 4.75 28.69
N GLN A 99 12.61 3.51 28.80
CA GLN A 99 12.67 2.74 30.06
C GLN A 99 14.06 2.74 30.72
N LEU A 100 15.02 3.48 30.15
CA LEU A 100 16.36 3.71 30.69
C LEU A 100 16.47 5.11 31.29
#